data_AF-A0A4D9D238-F1
#
_entry.id   AF-A0A4D9D238-F1
#
_cell.length_a   1.000
_cell.length_b   1.000
_cell.length_c   1.000
_cell.angle_alpha   90.00
_cell.angle_beta   90.00
_cell.angle_gamma   90.00
#
_symmetry.space_group_name_H-M   'P 1'
#
loop_
_entity.id
_entity.type
_entity.pdbx_description
1 polymer ?
#
loop_
_entity_poly.entity_id
_entity_poly.type
_entity_poly.pdbx_seq_one_letter_code
_entity_poly.pdbx_strand_id
1 'polypeptide(L)'
;MLVRAFQGALRRRAILHNLRASGALASIPSRTLSGTPVTETDEYTMFPREGPGLDYKLNWSLNGDDVTPGGNAYRNLDAAALQQGAKGDKAPRSGADKVLEAGDSVPFETFDLHLADVKAALEKASDLYVEDGAVKGGSNFNIRVITDSASYALAAKALLDQSKVSGWPFEKAVNVYAAGGAKPFVGVMFAGGKEGNVTGATVAVGGAPATAIKNAVSLVAEGMKA
;
A
#
# COMPACT_ATOMS: atom_id res chain seq x y z
N MET A 1 1.75 -58.33 13.20
CA MET A 1 0.61 -58.90 13.94
C MET A 1 -0.63 -58.13 13.53
N LEU A 2 -1.36 -58.66 12.56
CA LEU A 2 -2.59 -58.12 11.99
C LEU A 2 -3.78 -58.71 12.77
N VAL A 3 -4.74 -57.90 13.19
CA VAL A 3 -6.11 -58.39 13.48
C VAL A 3 -7.12 -57.38 12.94
N ARG A 4 -7.82 -57.80 11.87
CA ARG A 4 -9.12 -57.30 11.41
C ARG A 4 -10.22 -58.09 12.10
N ALA A 5 -11.33 -57.42 12.40
CA ALA A 5 -12.75 -57.87 12.36
C ALA A 5 -13.53 -57.02 13.38
N PHE A 6 -14.66 -56.39 13.04
CA PHE A 6 -15.93 -57.09 12.90
C PHE A 6 -16.94 -56.30 12.05
N GLN A 7 -17.73 -57.05 11.28
CA GLN A 7 -18.94 -56.64 10.57
C GLN A 7 -20.09 -56.33 11.54
N GLY A 8 -21.08 -55.56 11.07
CA GLY A 8 -22.39 -55.51 11.72
C GLY A 8 -23.34 -54.46 11.15
N ALA A 9 -23.99 -54.77 10.04
CA ALA A 9 -25.09 -53.98 9.50
C ALA A 9 -26.37 -54.22 10.31
N LEU A 10 -27.08 -53.17 10.71
CA LEU A 10 -28.50 -53.26 11.03
C LEU A 10 -29.25 -52.00 10.56
N ARG A 11 -30.05 -52.20 9.51
CA ARG A 11 -31.08 -51.27 9.06
C ARG A 11 -32.18 -51.20 10.12
N ARG A 12 -32.59 -49.99 10.51
CA ARG A 12 -33.91 -49.76 11.12
C ARG A 12 -34.59 -48.58 10.42
N ARG A 13 -35.71 -48.90 9.75
CA ARG A 13 -36.75 -47.96 9.32
C ARG A 13 -37.51 -47.49 10.57
N ALA A 14 -37.74 -46.18 10.66
CA ALA A 14 -38.82 -45.58 11.47
C ALA A 14 -39.26 -44.32 10.71
N ILE A 15 -40.33 -44.41 9.90
CA ILE A 15 -41.70 -43.95 10.20
C ILE A 15 -41.74 -42.43 10.46
N LEU A 16 -42.15 -41.72 9.40
CA LEU A 16 -42.57 -40.32 9.39
C LEU A 16 -43.81 -40.13 10.28
N HIS A 17 -43.75 -39.18 11.21
CA HIS A 17 -44.93 -38.52 11.75
C HIS A 17 -44.85 -37.02 11.46
N ASN A 18 -45.81 -36.56 10.66
CA ASN A 18 -46.13 -35.16 10.40
C ASN A 18 -46.66 -34.52 11.69
N LEU A 19 -45.99 -33.48 12.17
CA LEU A 19 -46.55 -32.50 13.10
C LEU A 19 -46.41 -31.11 12.48
N ARG A 20 -47.54 -30.64 11.95
CA ARG A 20 -47.73 -29.35 11.31
C ARG A 20 -47.94 -28.31 12.41
N ALA A 21 -46.88 -27.62 12.82
CA ALA A 21 -46.99 -26.43 13.67
C ALA A 21 -47.17 -25.20 12.77
N SER A 22 -48.41 -24.77 12.56
CA SER A 22 -48.71 -23.46 11.99
C SER A 22 -48.50 -22.38 13.05
N GLY A 23 -47.28 -21.88 13.15
CA GLY A 23 -46.98 -20.62 13.84
C GLY A 23 -47.07 -19.47 12.84
N ALA A 24 -48.07 -18.61 12.98
CA ALA A 24 -48.13 -17.36 12.24
C ALA A 24 -47.00 -16.43 12.74
N LEU A 25 -45.98 -16.22 11.91
CA LEU A 25 -44.97 -15.19 12.15
C LEU A 25 -45.63 -13.84 11.92
N ALA A 26 -45.79 -13.05 12.99
CA ALA A 26 -46.21 -11.67 12.89
C ALA A 26 -45.16 -10.87 12.11
N SER A 27 -45.54 -10.37 10.94
CA SER A 27 -44.74 -9.44 10.14
C SER A 27 -44.57 -8.12 10.90
N ILE A 28 -43.35 -7.84 11.36
CA ILE A 28 -43.01 -6.53 11.92
C ILE A 28 -42.94 -5.53 10.74
N PRO A 29 -43.71 -4.44 10.74
CA PRO A 29 -43.62 -3.44 9.69
C PRO A 29 -42.26 -2.75 9.77
N SER A 30 -41.43 -2.91 8.73
CA SER A 30 -40.25 -2.08 8.53
C SER A 30 -40.69 -0.63 8.35
N ARG A 31 -40.45 0.20 9.36
CA ARG A 31 -40.56 1.66 9.22
C ARG A 31 -39.41 2.14 8.36
N THR A 32 -39.69 2.49 7.11
CA THR A 32 -38.75 3.22 6.25
C THR A 32 -38.66 4.65 6.77
N LEU A 33 -37.54 5.01 7.40
CA LEU A 33 -37.24 6.39 7.75
C LEU A 33 -36.86 7.13 6.47
N SER A 34 -37.78 7.92 5.91
CA SER A 34 -37.44 8.88 4.86
C SER A 34 -36.88 10.15 5.50
N GLY A 35 -35.57 10.16 5.74
CA GLY A 35 -34.86 11.41 6.02
C GLY A 35 -34.70 12.20 4.73
N THR A 36 -34.97 13.51 4.77
CA THR A 36 -34.56 14.42 3.70
C THR A 36 -33.03 14.31 3.52
N PRO A 37 -32.52 14.20 2.29
CA PRO A 37 -31.08 14.22 2.06
C PRO A 37 -30.51 15.53 2.62
N VAL A 38 -29.53 15.42 3.51
CA VAL A 38 -28.82 16.59 4.02
C VAL A 38 -28.11 17.25 2.84
N THR A 39 -28.39 18.52 2.59
CA THR A 39 -27.73 19.33 1.57
C THR A 39 -26.67 20.21 2.22
N GLU A 40 -25.61 20.53 1.48
CA GLU A 40 -24.62 21.50 1.94
C GLU A 40 -25.29 22.85 2.20
N THR A 41 -24.94 23.47 3.32
CA THR A 41 -25.33 24.83 3.69
C THR A 41 -24.12 25.56 4.27
N ASP A 42 -24.23 26.87 4.51
CA ASP A 42 -23.17 27.65 5.17
C ASP A 42 -22.82 27.13 6.58
N GLU A 43 -23.73 26.36 7.21
CA GLU A 43 -23.54 25.75 8.53
C GLU A 43 -23.14 24.27 8.47
N TYR A 44 -23.39 23.59 7.34
CA TYR A 44 -23.17 22.15 7.17
C TYR A 44 -22.40 21.87 5.88
N THR A 45 -21.13 21.50 6.01
CA THR A 45 -20.37 20.90 4.92
C THR A 45 -20.56 19.38 4.93
N MET A 46 -20.87 18.80 3.79
CA MET A 46 -20.90 17.34 3.66
C MET A 46 -19.48 16.81 3.56
N PHE A 47 -19.14 15.88 4.44
CA PHE A 47 -17.85 15.20 4.32
C PHE A 47 -17.84 14.33 3.05
N PRO A 48 -16.82 14.45 2.17
CA PRO A 48 -16.78 13.72 0.90
C PRO A 48 -16.76 12.22 1.15
N ARG A 49 -17.69 11.45 0.55
CA ARG A 49 -17.79 9.99 0.73
C ARG A 49 -16.65 9.25 0.03
N GLU A 50 -16.19 8.14 0.60
CA GLU A 50 -15.15 7.30 -0.02
C GLU A 50 -15.53 6.84 -1.43
N GLY A 51 -14.50 6.67 -2.26
CA GLY A 51 -14.62 6.24 -3.65
C GLY A 51 -13.24 5.94 -4.25
N PRO A 52 -13.14 5.62 -5.55
CA PRO A 52 -11.87 5.45 -6.22
C PRO A 52 -10.99 6.70 -6.02
N GLY A 53 -9.79 6.52 -5.45
CA GLY A 53 -8.87 7.62 -5.16
C GLY A 53 -9.15 8.35 -3.83
N LEU A 54 -10.26 8.07 -3.16
CA LEU A 54 -10.61 8.65 -1.87
C LEU A 54 -10.91 7.54 -0.87
N ASP A 55 -9.85 7.05 -0.21
CA ASP A 55 -9.91 6.04 0.85
C ASP A 55 -9.38 6.67 2.14
N TYR A 56 -10.23 6.81 3.17
CA TYR A 56 -9.84 7.51 4.38
C TYR A 56 -8.74 6.78 5.13
N LYS A 57 -8.78 5.44 5.14
CA LYS A 57 -7.78 4.63 5.83
C LYS A 57 -6.42 4.88 5.17
N LEU A 58 -6.33 4.77 3.85
CA LEU A 58 -5.14 5.08 3.09
C LEU A 58 -4.63 6.48 3.37
N ASN A 59 -5.51 7.48 3.30
CA ASN A 59 -5.13 8.87 3.55
C ASN A 59 -4.57 9.09 4.95
N TRP A 60 -5.18 8.50 5.99
CA TRP A 60 -4.65 8.54 7.35
C TRP A 60 -3.32 7.80 7.49
N SER A 61 -3.16 6.67 6.78
CA SER A 61 -1.90 5.94 6.81
C SER A 61 -0.78 6.68 6.09
N LEU A 62 -1.07 7.43 5.03
CA LEU A 62 -0.09 8.28 4.33
C LEU A 62 0.33 9.47 5.19
N ASN A 63 -0.60 10.07 5.94
CA ASN A 63 -0.25 11.08 6.94
C ASN A 63 0.71 10.52 8.01
N GLY A 64 0.55 9.26 8.41
CA GLY A 64 1.51 8.57 9.29
C GLY A 64 2.87 8.30 8.65
N ASP A 65 2.99 8.45 7.33
CA ASP A 65 4.23 8.39 6.54
C ASP A 65 4.74 9.81 6.19
N ASP A 66 4.23 10.85 6.86
CA ASP A 66 4.47 12.28 6.58
C ASP A 66 4.21 12.70 5.12
N VAL A 67 3.20 12.10 4.48
CA VAL A 67 2.71 12.55 3.18
C VAL A 67 1.23 12.83 3.31
N THR A 68 0.85 14.10 3.20
CA THR A 68 -0.56 14.51 3.20
C THR A 68 -1.11 14.53 1.77
N PRO A 69 -2.03 13.62 1.38
CA PRO A 69 -2.58 13.64 0.03
C PRO A 69 -3.42 14.91 -0.19
N GLY A 70 -3.04 15.73 -1.17
CA GLY A 70 -3.83 16.89 -1.61
C GLY A 70 -4.93 16.53 -2.62
N GLY A 71 -4.82 15.37 -3.27
CA GLY A 71 -5.77 14.85 -4.24
C GLY A 71 -6.10 13.37 -4.01
N ASN A 72 -6.17 12.59 -5.08
CA ASN A 72 -6.50 11.17 -4.99
C ASN A 72 -5.31 10.34 -4.52
N ALA A 73 -5.57 9.24 -3.82
CA ALA A 73 -4.59 8.22 -3.49
C ALA A 73 -5.11 6.82 -3.85
N TYR A 74 -4.31 6.06 -4.60
CA TYR A 74 -4.65 4.71 -5.06
C TYR A 74 -3.66 3.71 -4.49
N ARG A 75 -4.18 2.66 -3.82
CA ARG A 75 -3.35 1.57 -3.30
C ARG A 75 -3.39 0.36 -4.23
N ASN A 76 -2.21 -0.14 -4.60
CA ASN A 76 -1.98 -1.35 -5.39
C ASN A 76 -2.80 -1.38 -6.70
N LEU A 77 -2.89 -0.24 -7.38
CA LEU A 77 -3.69 -0.07 -8.59
C LEU A 77 -3.30 -1.11 -9.65
N ASP A 78 -4.24 -1.55 -10.48
CA ASP A 78 -3.95 -2.59 -11.45
C ASP A 78 -2.93 -2.14 -12.50
N ALA A 79 -2.19 -3.10 -13.06
CA ALA A 79 -1.10 -2.80 -13.99
C ALA A 79 -1.60 -2.09 -15.26
N ALA A 80 -2.82 -2.35 -15.72
CA ALA A 80 -3.35 -1.73 -16.93
C ALA A 80 -3.68 -0.25 -16.69
N ALA A 81 -4.30 0.08 -15.56
CA ALA A 81 -4.53 1.46 -15.14
C ALA A 81 -3.21 2.23 -14.95
N LEU A 82 -2.19 1.61 -14.35
CA LEU A 82 -0.86 2.22 -14.23
C LEU A 82 -0.20 2.44 -15.59
N GLN A 83 -0.28 1.47 -16.51
CA GLN A 83 0.23 1.63 -17.88
C GLN A 83 -0.48 2.76 -18.64
N GLN A 84 -1.77 2.97 -18.39
CA GLN A 84 -2.52 4.08 -18.97
C GLN A 84 -2.06 5.42 -18.38
N GLY A 85 -1.93 5.51 -17.05
CA GLY A 85 -1.46 6.72 -16.36
C GLY A 85 -0.04 7.11 -16.73
N ALA A 86 0.84 6.12 -16.93
CA ALA A 86 2.26 6.32 -17.26
C ALA A 86 2.50 7.16 -18.52
N LYS A 87 1.51 7.21 -19.44
CA LYS A 87 1.59 8.02 -20.67
C LYS A 87 1.64 9.53 -20.40
N GLY A 88 1.15 9.97 -19.24
CA GLY A 88 1.13 11.38 -18.83
C GLY A 88 2.28 11.79 -17.91
N ASP A 89 3.16 10.86 -17.55
CA ASP A 89 4.21 11.11 -16.57
C ASP A 89 5.29 12.05 -17.11
N LYS A 90 5.90 12.79 -16.17
CA LYS A 90 7.05 13.63 -16.47
C LYS A 90 8.25 12.77 -16.85
N ALA A 91 8.97 13.18 -17.88
CA ALA A 91 10.23 12.55 -18.23
C ALA A 91 11.24 12.67 -17.08
N PRO A 92 12.09 11.66 -16.87
CA PRO A 92 13.16 11.73 -15.89
C PRO A 92 14.13 12.85 -16.23
N ARG A 93 14.72 13.44 -15.20
CA ARG A 93 15.73 14.49 -15.32
C ARG A 93 17.11 13.85 -15.19
N SER A 94 18.09 14.42 -15.91
CA SER A 94 19.48 13.96 -15.86
C SER A 94 20.10 14.16 -14.48
N GLY A 95 21.00 13.27 -14.06
CA GLY A 95 21.84 13.47 -12.88
C GLY A 95 21.47 12.68 -11.63
N ALA A 96 20.61 11.66 -11.74
CA ALA A 96 20.14 10.85 -10.61
C ALA A 96 20.24 9.33 -10.89
N ASP A 97 21.37 8.88 -11.46
CA ASP A 97 21.55 7.48 -11.88
C ASP A 97 22.18 6.60 -10.79
N LYS A 98 22.88 7.22 -9.84
CA LYS A 98 23.59 6.52 -8.75
C LYS A 98 22.77 6.58 -7.45
N VAL A 99 22.60 5.43 -6.81
CA VAL A 99 22.04 5.33 -5.45
C VAL A 99 23.12 5.74 -4.44
N LEU A 100 22.82 6.70 -3.58
CA LEU A 100 23.72 7.19 -2.53
C LEU A 100 23.24 6.73 -1.14
N GLU A 101 24.15 6.23 -0.31
CA GLU A 101 23.85 5.87 1.07
C GLU A 101 24.10 7.05 2.01
N ALA A 102 23.11 7.39 2.83
CA ALA A 102 23.21 8.44 3.83
C ALA A 102 24.15 8.00 4.98
N GLY A 103 25.08 8.88 5.36
CA GLY A 103 26.12 8.59 6.36
C GLY A 103 27.41 8.02 5.78
N ASP A 104 27.39 7.51 4.54
CA ASP A 104 28.56 7.01 3.82
C ASP A 104 28.87 7.88 2.60
N SER A 105 28.00 7.80 1.58
CA SER A 105 28.19 8.48 0.30
C SER A 105 27.65 9.91 0.29
N VAL A 106 26.73 10.25 1.19
CA VAL A 106 26.12 11.57 1.34
C VAL A 106 25.82 11.88 2.81
N PRO A 107 26.02 13.11 3.31
CA PRO A 107 25.64 13.46 4.69
C PRO A 107 24.13 13.28 4.95
N PHE A 108 23.76 12.92 6.18
CA PHE A 108 22.36 12.73 6.57
C PHE A 108 21.51 13.98 6.31
N GLU A 109 22.05 15.17 6.57
CA GLU A 109 21.36 16.44 6.36
C GLU A 109 21.06 16.68 4.88
N THR A 110 21.97 16.25 4.00
CA THR A 110 21.74 16.36 2.55
C THR A 110 20.66 15.37 2.10
N PHE A 111 20.66 14.15 2.64
CA PHE A 111 19.58 13.20 2.41
C PHE A 111 18.23 13.75 2.87
N ASP A 112 18.15 14.32 4.07
CA ASP A 112 16.92 14.88 4.64
C ASP A 112 16.36 16.03 3.81
N LEU A 113 17.23 16.91 3.29
CA LEU A 113 16.82 17.99 2.38
C LEU A 113 16.19 17.44 1.09
N HIS A 114 16.75 16.38 0.52
CA HIS A 114 16.18 15.74 -0.67
C HIS A 114 14.90 14.96 -0.37
N LEU A 115 14.82 14.28 0.78
CA LEU A 115 13.60 13.61 1.23
C LEU A 115 12.46 14.61 1.44
N ALA A 116 12.75 15.76 2.04
CA ALA A 116 11.77 16.84 2.21
C ALA A 116 11.28 17.40 0.86
N ASP A 117 12.18 17.60 -0.11
CA ASP A 117 11.82 18.04 -1.47
C ASP A 117 10.92 17.00 -2.18
N VAL A 118 11.23 15.71 -2.04
CA VAL A 118 10.41 14.61 -2.58
C VAL A 118 9.03 14.60 -1.93
N LYS A 119 8.94 14.63 -0.59
CA LYS A 119 7.65 14.66 0.13
C LYS A 119 6.82 15.88 -0.25
N ALA A 120 7.42 17.07 -0.31
CA ALA A 120 6.73 18.29 -0.74
C ALA A 120 6.23 18.24 -2.19
N ALA A 121 6.90 17.47 -3.06
CA ALA A 121 6.41 17.22 -4.42
C ALA A 121 5.22 16.25 -4.44
N LEU A 122 5.24 15.20 -3.60
CA LEU A 122 4.12 14.26 -3.44
C LEU A 122 2.86 14.96 -2.93
N GLU A 123 2.96 15.83 -1.93
CA GLU A 123 1.81 16.55 -1.36
C GLU A 123 1.12 17.49 -2.37
N LYS A 124 1.86 17.94 -3.38
CA LYS A 124 1.34 18.80 -4.46
C LYS A 124 0.75 18.01 -5.64
N ALA A 125 0.90 16.69 -5.66
CA ALA A 125 0.42 15.86 -6.75
C ALA A 125 -1.12 15.76 -6.74
N SER A 126 -1.73 15.68 -7.92
CA SER A 126 -3.15 15.42 -8.05
C SER A 126 -3.52 13.99 -7.69
N ASP A 127 -2.62 13.06 -7.99
CA ASP A 127 -2.81 11.63 -7.78
C ASP A 127 -1.54 11.05 -7.17
N LEU A 128 -1.73 10.26 -6.11
CA LEU A 128 -0.71 9.45 -5.48
C LEU A 128 -1.00 7.97 -5.76
N TYR A 129 0.06 7.23 -6.03
CA TYR A 129 0.04 5.79 -6.20
C TYR A 129 0.87 5.16 -5.08
N VAL A 130 0.28 4.16 -4.43
CA VAL A 130 0.88 3.47 -3.30
C VAL A 130 1.00 1.99 -3.65
N GLU A 131 2.22 1.49 -3.76
CA GLU A 131 2.47 0.06 -3.97
C GLU A 131 3.03 -0.55 -2.69
N ASP A 132 2.19 -1.32 -2.00
CA ASP A 132 2.53 -2.12 -0.83
C ASP A 132 2.85 -3.56 -1.27
N GLY A 133 3.89 -4.16 -0.69
CA GLY A 133 4.22 -5.57 -0.89
C GLY A 133 5.56 -5.95 -0.27
N ALA A 134 6.04 -7.16 -0.55
CA ALA A 134 7.41 -7.57 -0.22
C ALA A 134 8.23 -7.73 -1.51
N VAL A 135 9.56 -7.69 -1.43
CA VAL A 135 10.40 -7.90 -2.64
C VAL A 135 10.25 -9.33 -3.13
N LYS A 136 9.97 -9.50 -4.43
CA LYS A 136 9.96 -10.83 -5.06
C LYS A 136 11.34 -11.47 -4.96
N GLY A 137 11.38 -12.76 -4.60
CA GLY A 137 12.61 -13.55 -4.72
C GLY A 137 13.58 -13.51 -3.53
N GLY A 138 13.15 -13.11 -2.33
CA GLY A 138 13.86 -13.55 -1.12
C GLY A 138 14.03 -12.57 0.03
N SER A 139 13.36 -11.42 0.06
CA SER A 139 13.30 -10.63 1.29
C SER A 139 12.00 -10.89 2.06
N ASN A 140 12.12 -10.91 3.40
CA ASN A 140 11.00 -11.12 4.32
C ASN A 140 10.44 -9.80 4.87
N PHE A 141 10.86 -8.66 4.32
CA PHE A 141 10.42 -7.36 4.78
C PHE A 141 9.42 -6.73 3.82
N ASN A 142 8.48 -6.01 4.40
CA ASN A 142 7.45 -5.27 3.71
C ASN A 142 7.95 -3.89 3.31
N ILE A 143 7.65 -3.49 2.08
CA ILE A 143 7.96 -2.21 1.46
C ILE A 143 6.65 -1.50 1.11
N ARG A 144 6.60 -0.20 1.36
CA ARG A 144 5.65 0.71 0.74
C ARG A 144 6.39 1.66 -0.20
N VAL A 145 5.90 1.78 -1.42
CA VAL A 145 6.32 2.82 -2.36
C VAL A 145 5.19 3.84 -2.47
N ILE A 146 5.49 5.13 -2.26
CA ILE A 146 4.56 6.26 -2.39
C ILE A 146 5.08 7.14 -3.54
N THR A 147 4.24 7.38 -4.55
CA THR A 147 4.69 8.10 -5.74
C THR A 147 3.61 8.95 -6.42
N ASP A 148 4.03 10.03 -7.09
CA ASP A 148 3.20 10.85 -7.98
C ASP A 148 3.18 10.34 -9.44
N SER A 149 3.91 9.26 -9.75
CA SER A 149 4.11 8.76 -11.11
C SER A 149 3.58 7.33 -11.26
N ALA A 150 2.71 7.15 -12.24
CA ALA A 150 2.18 5.83 -12.57
C ALA A 150 3.26 4.88 -13.12
N SER A 151 4.29 5.41 -13.78
CA SER A 151 5.48 4.69 -14.25
C SER A 151 6.34 4.19 -13.09
N TYR A 152 6.53 5.00 -12.05
CA TYR A 152 7.21 4.59 -10.82
C TYR A 152 6.42 3.51 -10.09
N ALA A 153 5.10 3.67 -9.97
CA ALA A 153 4.23 2.65 -9.38
C ALA A 153 4.27 1.34 -10.20
N LEU A 154 4.23 1.42 -11.54
CA LEU A 154 4.35 0.24 -12.40
C LEU A 154 5.70 -0.47 -12.21
N ALA A 155 6.80 0.30 -12.10
CA ALA A 155 8.12 -0.25 -11.81
C ALA A 155 8.15 -0.93 -10.43
N ALA A 156 7.57 -0.32 -9.40
CA ALA A 156 7.44 -0.91 -8.07
C ALA A 156 6.60 -2.21 -8.10
N LYS A 157 5.45 -2.21 -8.78
CA LYS A 157 4.57 -3.38 -8.92
C LYS A 157 5.25 -4.57 -9.59
N ALA A 158 6.15 -4.31 -10.54
CA ALA A 158 6.96 -5.36 -11.15
C ALA A 158 7.90 -6.03 -10.13
N LEU A 159 8.43 -5.27 -9.17
CA LEU A 159 9.38 -5.73 -8.14
C LEU A 159 8.70 -6.38 -6.93
N LEU A 160 7.49 -5.93 -6.59
CA LEU A 160 6.81 -6.31 -5.36
C LEU A 160 5.83 -7.47 -5.56
N ASP A 161 5.80 -8.36 -4.56
CA ASP A 161 4.79 -9.39 -4.38
C ASP A 161 3.69 -8.86 -3.45
N GLN A 162 2.55 -8.52 -4.05
CA GLN A 162 1.41 -7.93 -3.36
C GLN A 162 0.54 -8.98 -2.66
N SER A 163 0.74 -10.28 -2.95
CA SER A 163 0.03 -11.36 -2.25
C SER A 163 0.40 -11.44 -0.77
N LYS A 164 1.54 -10.84 -0.40
CA LYS A 164 2.06 -10.75 0.97
C LYS A 164 1.54 -9.53 1.74
N VAL A 165 0.67 -8.72 1.13
CA VAL A 165 0.02 -7.60 1.81
C VAL A 165 -1.15 -8.14 2.63
N SER A 166 -0.97 -8.22 3.95
CA SER A 166 -2.04 -8.60 4.88
C SER A 166 -2.18 -7.58 6.00
N GLY A 167 -3.42 -7.35 6.44
CA GLY A 167 -3.72 -6.53 7.60
C GLY A 167 -3.81 -5.03 7.34
N TRP A 168 -4.30 -4.32 8.36
CA TRP A 168 -4.36 -2.86 8.42
C TRP A 168 -4.09 -2.41 9.86
N PRO A 169 -3.16 -1.45 10.10
CA PRO A 169 -2.31 -0.78 9.12
C PRO A 169 -1.32 -1.73 8.44
N PHE A 170 -0.81 -1.35 7.27
CA PHE A 170 0.25 -2.11 6.61
C PHE A 170 1.58 -1.86 7.33
N GLU A 171 2.04 -2.87 8.06
CA GLU A 171 3.35 -2.84 8.70
C GLU A 171 4.45 -3.01 7.65
N LYS A 172 5.41 -2.09 7.69
CA LYS A 172 6.46 -1.96 6.69
C LYS A 172 7.78 -1.63 7.37
N ALA A 173 8.84 -2.26 6.90
CA ALA A 173 10.20 -1.96 7.33
C ALA A 173 10.84 -0.89 6.43
N VAL A 174 10.34 -0.74 5.20
CA VAL A 174 10.92 0.15 4.20
C VAL A 174 9.87 1.07 3.61
N ASN A 175 10.20 2.36 3.59
CA ASN A 175 9.43 3.40 2.90
C ASN A 175 10.23 3.94 1.73
N VAL A 176 9.61 3.95 0.54
CA VAL A 176 10.16 4.57 -0.66
C VAL A 176 9.28 5.74 -1.06
N TYR A 177 9.83 6.95 -1.01
CA TYR A 177 9.18 8.15 -1.51
C TYR A 177 9.75 8.46 -2.89
N ALA A 178 8.91 8.51 -3.91
CA ALA A 178 9.36 8.69 -5.28
C ALA A 178 8.54 9.76 -6.02
N ALA A 179 9.14 10.92 -6.30
CA ALA A 179 8.47 12.02 -6.97
C ALA A 179 9.17 12.43 -8.28
N GLY A 180 8.46 12.33 -9.41
CA GLY A 180 8.96 12.82 -10.69
C GLY A 180 9.10 14.35 -10.71
N GLY A 181 8.30 15.05 -9.89
CA GLY A 181 8.35 16.51 -9.73
C GLY A 181 9.59 17.05 -9.01
N ALA A 182 10.24 16.26 -8.16
CA ALA A 182 11.34 16.70 -7.28
C ALA A 182 12.70 16.84 -7.99
N LYS A 183 13.68 17.40 -7.30
CA LYS A 183 15.06 17.53 -7.78
C LYS A 183 15.70 16.14 -8.01
N PRO A 184 16.55 15.98 -9.05
CA PRO A 184 17.26 14.73 -9.31
C PRO A 184 18.04 14.24 -8.08
N PHE A 185 17.64 13.11 -7.50
CA PHE A 185 18.32 12.48 -6.36
C PHE A 185 17.86 11.02 -6.20
N VAL A 186 18.78 10.13 -5.81
CA VAL A 186 18.43 8.78 -5.36
C VAL A 186 19.26 8.46 -4.12
N GLY A 187 18.58 8.31 -2.99
CA GLY A 187 19.23 8.06 -1.71
C GLY A 187 18.56 6.97 -0.90
N VAL A 188 19.35 6.28 -0.09
CA VAL A 188 18.90 5.30 0.91
C VAL A 188 19.46 5.71 2.27
N MET A 189 18.62 5.72 3.29
CA MET A 189 19.01 5.87 4.68
C MET A 189 18.55 4.63 5.45
N PHE A 190 19.51 3.88 5.99
CA PHE A 190 19.22 2.70 6.80
C PHE A 190 18.80 3.07 8.22
N ALA A 191 17.80 2.38 8.73
CA ALA A 191 17.40 2.46 10.12
C ALA A 191 18.08 1.34 10.90
N GLY A 192 18.98 1.72 11.81
CA GLY A 192 19.67 0.80 12.70
C GLY A 192 18.77 0.26 13.81
N GLY A 193 18.88 -1.03 14.06
CA GLY A 193 18.32 -1.73 15.21
C GLY A 193 19.35 -1.98 16.30
N LYS A 194 18.99 -2.84 17.25
CA LYS A 194 19.92 -3.28 18.31
C LYS A 194 21.10 -4.04 17.69
N GLU A 195 22.28 -3.89 18.28
CA GLU A 195 23.50 -4.64 17.92
C GLU A 195 24.02 -4.39 16.49
N GLY A 196 23.62 -3.28 15.84
CA GLY A 196 24.12 -2.90 14.51
C GLY A 196 23.37 -3.50 13.34
N ASN A 197 22.32 -4.30 13.60
CA ASN A 197 21.48 -4.88 12.54
C ASN A 197 20.62 -3.82 11.87
N VAL A 198 20.44 -3.91 10.55
CA VAL A 198 19.52 -3.03 9.81
C VAL A 198 18.09 -3.55 9.94
N THR A 199 17.20 -2.74 10.52
CA THR A 199 15.79 -3.13 10.72
C THR A 199 14.82 -2.51 9.72
N GLY A 200 15.29 -1.53 8.95
CA GLY A 200 14.48 -0.83 7.97
C GLY A 200 15.27 0.16 7.15
N ALA A 201 14.59 0.85 6.23
CA ALA A 201 15.21 1.89 5.43
C ALA A 201 14.18 2.92 4.93
N THR A 202 14.66 4.14 4.73
CA THR A 202 13.93 5.19 4.03
C THR A 202 14.65 5.48 2.71
N VAL A 203 13.91 5.51 1.62
CA VAL A 203 14.44 5.76 0.27
C VAL A 203 13.78 7.01 -0.29
N ALA A 204 14.60 7.89 -0.86
CA ALA A 204 14.16 9.09 -1.57
C ALA A 204 14.56 9.01 -3.04
N VAL A 205 13.58 9.13 -3.94
CA VAL A 205 13.77 9.13 -5.40
C VAL A 205 13.14 10.39 -5.97
N GLY A 206 13.95 11.38 -6.32
CA GLY A 206 13.50 12.62 -6.94
C GLY A 206 13.93 12.70 -8.39
N GLY A 207 13.00 12.98 -9.32
CA GLY A 207 13.29 13.29 -10.73
C GLY A 207 14.16 12.27 -11.49
N ALA A 208 14.26 11.02 -11.02
CA ALA A 208 15.16 10.00 -11.57
C ALA A 208 14.44 9.04 -12.55
N PRO A 209 15.14 8.20 -13.31
CA PRO A 209 14.49 7.14 -14.08
C PRO A 209 13.76 6.14 -13.17
N ALA A 210 12.65 5.53 -13.64
CA ALA A 210 11.89 4.54 -12.86
C ALA A 210 12.74 3.33 -12.41
N THR A 211 13.82 3.02 -13.13
CA THR A 211 14.81 2.00 -12.76
C THR A 211 15.55 2.32 -11.45
N ALA A 212 15.59 3.58 -11.03
CA ALA A 212 16.19 3.98 -9.75
C ALA A 212 15.50 3.31 -8.55
N ILE A 213 14.18 3.09 -8.62
CA ILE A 213 13.43 2.38 -7.57
C ILE A 213 13.98 0.97 -7.42
N LYS A 214 14.19 0.25 -8.53
CA LYS A 214 14.78 -1.09 -8.51
C LYS A 214 16.18 -1.09 -7.89
N ASN A 215 17.03 -0.15 -8.30
CA ASN A 215 18.41 -0.07 -7.82
C ASN A 215 18.45 0.22 -6.32
N ALA A 216 17.66 1.16 -5.83
CA ALA A 216 17.59 1.50 -4.42
C ALA A 216 17.01 0.36 -3.58
N VAL A 217 15.93 -0.29 -4.03
CA VAL A 217 15.35 -1.46 -3.34
C VAL A 217 16.33 -2.64 -3.31
N SER A 218 17.16 -2.81 -4.34
CA SER A 218 18.18 -3.86 -4.37
C SER A 218 19.27 -3.60 -3.31
N LEU A 219 19.76 -2.35 -3.21
CA LEU A 219 20.70 -1.95 -2.16
C LEU A 219 20.11 -2.17 -0.76
N VAL A 220 18.84 -1.80 -0.56
CA VAL A 220 18.15 -2.04 0.72
C VAL A 220 18.06 -3.53 1.04
N ALA A 221 17.72 -4.36 0.06
CA ALA A 221 17.63 -5.81 0.24
C ALA A 221 18.99 -6.47 0.52
N GLU A 222 20.10 -5.87 0.09
CA GLU A 222 21.46 -6.29 0.45
C GLU A 222 21.81 -5.87 1.87
N GLY A 223 21.57 -4.60 2.23
CA GLY A 223 21.84 -4.07 3.57
C GLY A 223 21.02 -4.74 4.67
N MET A 224 19.80 -5.17 4.38
CA MET A 224 18.92 -5.88 5.34
C MET A 224 19.20 -7.39 5.46
N LYS A 225 20.13 -7.95 4.68
CA LYS A 225 20.62 -9.34 4.84
C LYS A 225 21.82 -9.44 5.79
N ALA A 226 22.54 -8.33 5.97
CA ALA A 226 23.75 -8.22 6.78
C ALA A 226 23.40 -8.06 8.26
#